data_AF-A0A920QFU7-F1
#
_entry.id   AF-A0A920QFU7-F1
#
_cell.length_a   1.000
_cell.length_b   1.000
_cell.length_c   1.000
_cell.angle_alpha   90.00
_cell.angle_beta   90.00
_cell.angle_gamma   90.00
#
_symmetry.space_group_name_H-M   'P 1'
#
loop_
_entity.id
_entity.type
_entity.pdbx_description
1 polymer ?
#
loop_
_entity_poly.entity_id
_entity_poly.type
_entity_poly.pdbx_seq_one_letter_code
_entity_poly.pdbx_strand_id
1 'polypeptide(L)'
;MIQRLAILWVLLGGPVFAAEFTQADRDWWAFQPVRQAAMPTEGGGWAVNAIDHFIARKLTVHELSPAPAADRRTLIRRVCLDLTGLPPAPEQITSFLDDDSPDAYEKLIDRLLDSPRYGERQATLWLDLVRYADSDGYKSDHYRPEAWRYRDYVIRSFNTNKPYDRFVREQLAGDEIDPGNRDALIATMFLRHWIYEYNQRDVETQWRDILADVPKTSPVTCFWAWACNVPDATTTSSTRSRSVIIIGYRRSSRHYCRATRCRLALFPQRSKFFRKHKAWAAATGDIRRQLDAIEQPALLKKNHRRGFRQVYRQNQNHDPQAAGGSHRIPAADRGVVGAAVWR
;
A
#
# COMPACT_ATOMS: atom_id res chain seq x y z
N MET A 1 -45.71 1.99 25.62
CA MET A 1 -46.26 1.72 24.27
C MET A 1 -45.23 1.92 23.15
N ILE A 2 -44.42 2.98 23.22
CA ILE A 2 -43.37 3.33 22.23
C ILE A 2 -42.26 2.26 22.09
N GLN A 3 -41.86 1.62 23.18
CA GLN A 3 -40.82 0.56 23.17
C GLN A 3 -41.25 -0.72 22.43
N ARG A 4 -42.55 -1.02 22.36
CA ARG A 4 -43.07 -2.20 21.64
C ARG A 4 -43.17 -1.95 20.13
N LEU A 5 -43.36 -0.70 19.71
CA LEU A 5 -43.37 -0.29 18.31
C LEU A 5 -41.97 -0.34 17.66
N ALA A 6 -40.92 0.00 18.40
CA ALA A 6 -39.54 -0.09 17.92
C ALA A 6 -39.10 -1.55 17.65
N ILE A 7 -39.53 -2.49 18.50
CA ILE A 7 -39.26 -3.92 18.31
C ILE A 7 -40.08 -4.48 17.14
N LEU A 8 -41.30 -3.99 16.93
CA LEU A 8 -42.13 -4.35 15.77
C LEU A 8 -41.49 -3.89 14.45
N TRP A 9 -40.86 -2.71 14.42
CA TRP A 9 -40.14 -2.19 13.25
C TRP A 9 -38.89 -3.03 12.89
N VAL A 10 -38.20 -3.57 13.89
CA VAL A 10 -37.05 -4.46 13.70
C VAL A 10 -37.48 -5.88 13.26
N LEU A 11 -38.68 -6.34 13.68
CA LEU A 11 -39.22 -7.65 13.33
C LEU A 11 -40.00 -7.67 11.99
N LEU A 12 -40.51 -6.52 11.52
CA LEU A 12 -41.25 -6.38 10.26
C LEU A 12 -40.37 -6.31 9.00
N GLY A 13 -39.09 -6.64 9.09
CA GLY A 13 -38.27 -6.84 7.90
C GLY A 13 -38.10 -5.58 7.06
N GLY A 14 -37.96 -4.41 7.70
CA GLY A 14 -37.37 -3.26 7.02
C GLY A 14 -36.03 -3.74 6.42
N PRO A 15 -35.83 -3.68 5.10
CA PRO A 15 -34.60 -4.17 4.50
C PRO A 15 -33.45 -3.42 5.19
N VAL A 16 -32.63 -4.15 5.94
CA VAL A 16 -31.30 -3.70 6.34
C VAL A 16 -30.67 -3.29 5.03
N PHE A 17 -30.58 -1.98 4.78
CA PHE A 17 -30.26 -1.39 3.49
C PHE A 17 -29.19 -2.23 2.81
N ALA A 18 -29.60 -3.04 1.83
CA ALA A 18 -28.69 -3.38 0.76
C ALA A 18 -28.40 -2.01 0.17
N ALA A 19 -27.22 -1.45 0.46
CA ALA A 19 -26.78 -0.23 -0.17
C ALA A 19 -26.69 -0.55 -1.66
N GLU A 20 -27.78 -0.33 -2.38
CA GLU A 20 -27.82 -0.49 -3.82
C GLU A 20 -26.94 0.60 -4.38
N PHE A 21 -25.91 0.20 -5.13
CA PHE A 21 -25.03 1.17 -5.79
C PHE A 21 -25.89 2.08 -6.66
N THR A 22 -25.79 3.37 -6.39
CA THR A 22 -26.49 4.40 -7.15
C THR A 22 -25.97 4.41 -8.57
N GLN A 23 -26.71 5.03 -9.50
CA GLN A 23 -26.21 5.22 -10.86
C GLN A 23 -24.91 6.04 -10.86
N ALA A 24 -24.81 7.04 -9.98
CA ALA A 24 -23.58 7.82 -9.80
C ALA A 24 -22.38 6.95 -9.35
N ASP A 25 -22.60 5.96 -8.47
CA ASP A 25 -21.55 5.02 -8.06
C ASP A 25 -21.06 4.15 -9.22
N ARG A 26 -21.97 3.76 -10.14
CA ARG A 26 -21.63 2.94 -11.31
C ARG A 26 -20.95 3.77 -12.39
N ASP A 27 -21.38 5.00 -12.58
CA ASP A 27 -20.82 5.96 -13.55
C ASP A 27 -19.49 6.55 -13.08
N TRP A 28 -19.08 6.25 -11.84
CA TRP A 28 -17.75 6.58 -11.35
C TRP A 28 -16.69 5.98 -12.27
N TRP A 29 -15.80 6.85 -12.77
CA TRP A 29 -14.86 6.55 -13.84
C TRP A 29 -14.00 5.29 -13.61
N ALA A 30 -13.77 4.91 -12.35
CA ALA A 30 -13.02 3.73 -11.92
C ALA A 30 -13.66 2.39 -12.32
N PHE A 31 -14.99 2.37 -12.39
CA PHE A 31 -15.79 1.19 -12.71
C PHE A 31 -16.20 1.15 -14.18
N GLN A 32 -15.91 2.23 -14.92
CA GLN A 32 -16.11 2.27 -16.34
C GLN A 32 -15.01 1.46 -17.06
N PRO A 33 -15.36 0.73 -18.14
CA PRO A 33 -14.37 0.03 -18.94
C PRO A 33 -13.37 1.04 -19.52
N VAL A 34 -12.09 0.69 -19.52
CA VAL A 34 -11.05 1.49 -20.19
C VAL A 34 -11.34 1.48 -21.68
N ARG A 35 -11.58 2.67 -22.24
CA ARG A 35 -11.79 2.86 -23.69
C ARG A 35 -10.56 3.53 -24.27
N GLN A 36 -10.14 3.08 -25.44
CA GLN A 36 -9.09 3.74 -26.19
C GLN A 36 -9.62 5.11 -26.63
N ALA A 37 -8.94 6.18 -26.22
CA ALA A 37 -9.31 7.53 -26.62
C ALA A 37 -8.96 7.74 -28.10
N ALA A 38 -9.81 8.48 -28.83
CA ALA A 38 -9.45 8.95 -30.15
C ALA A 38 -8.18 9.82 -30.05
N MET A 39 -7.25 9.62 -30.99
CA MET A 39 -6.01 10.38 -31.04
C MET A 39 -6.36 11.84 -31.39
N PRO A 40 -5.89 12.83 -30.59
CA PRO A 40 -6.04 14.23 -30.93
C PRO A 40 -5.23 14.58 -32.19
N THR A 41 -5.60 15.66 -32.88
CA THR A 41 -4.91 16.12 -34.10
C THR A 41 -4.06 17.36 -33.86
N GLU A 42 -4.10 17.93 -32.64
CA GLU A 42 -3.31 19.07 -32.21
C GLU A 42 -1.81 18.74 -32.20
N GLY A 43 -0.96 19.76 -32.33
CA GLY A 43 0.50 19.62 -32.27
C GLY A 43 1.21 19.74 -33.62
N GLY A 44 0.52 19.51 -34.74
CA GLY A 44 1.09 19.71 -36.09
C GLY A 44 2.46 19.04 -36.24
N GLY A 45 3.44 19.77 -36.79
CA GLY A 45 4.81 19.26 -36.97
C GLY A 45 5.68 19.19 -35.70
N TRP A 46 5.19 19.64 -34.53
CA TRP A 46 5.89 19.47 -33.25
C TRP A 46 5.64 18.09 -32.65
N ALA A 47 4.44 17.54 -32.84
CA ALA A 47 4.09 16.22 -32.33
C ALA A 47 4.73 15.13 -33.19
N VAL A 48 5.65 14.35 -32.62
CA VAL A 48 6.35 13.26 -33.31
C VAL A 48 5.69 11.92 -33.01
N ASN A 49 5.21 11.75 -31.78
CA ASN A 49 4.56 10.52 -31.31
C ASN A 49 3.10 10.76 -30.90
N ALA A 50 2.37 9.65 -30.68
CA ALA A 50 0.97 9.69 -30.27
C ALA A 50 0.74 10.43 -28.94
N ILE A 51 1.70 10.38 -28.01
CA ILE A 51 1.62 11.04 -26.69
C ILE A 51 1.72 12.56 -26.85
N ASP A 52 2.57 13.03 -27.76
CA ASP A 52 2.79 14.45 -28.03
C ASP A 52 1.48 15.12 -28.47
N HIS A 53 0.63 14.44 -29.26
CA HIS A 53 -0.70 14.96 -29.62
C HIS A 53 -1.60 15.17 -28.39
N PHE A 54 -1.55 14.27 -27.40
CA PHE A 54 -2.30 14.46 -26.15
C PHE A 54 -1.75 15.60 -25.29
N ILE A 55 -0.43 15.80 -25.30
CA ILE A 55 0.22 16.94 -24.64
C ILE A 55 -0.15 18.24 -25.35
N ALA A 56 -0.05 18.28 -26.68
CA ALA A 56 -0.38 19.43 -27.50
C ALA A 56 -1.82 19.88 -27.28
N ARG A 57 -2.79 18.95 -27.26
CA ARG A 57 -4.18 19.27 -26.93
C ARG A 57 -4.30 19.98 -25.57
N LYS A 58 -3.56 19.51 -24.56
CA LYS A 58 -3.56 20.15 -23.23
C LYS A 58 -2.91 21.52 -23.25
N LEU A 59 -1.80 21.69 -23.96
CA LEU A 59 -1.14 22.98 -24.13
C LEU A 59 -2.08 23.97 -24.84
N THR A 60 -2.77 23.56 -25.91
CA THR A 60 -3.75 24.40 -26.62
C THR A 60 -4.89 24.85 -25.72
N VAL A 61 -5.47 23.94 -24.92
CA VAL A 61 -6.53 24.29 -23.95
C VAL A 61 -6.06 25.31 -22.91
N HIS A 62 -4.77 25.29 -22.57
CA HIS A 62 -4.16 26.21 -21.62
C HIS A 62 -3.48 27.42 -22.29
N GLU A 63 -3.63 27.58 -23.60
CA GLU A 63 -3.01 28.66 -24.39
C GLU A 63 -1.47 28.73 -24.21
N LEU A 64 -0.84 27.58 -24.02
CA LEU A 64 0.61 27.44 -23.86
C LEU A 64 1.25 26.94 -25.16
N SER A 65 2.46 27.42 -25.43
CA SER A 65 3.31 26.93 -26.51
C SER A 65 4.40 26.00 -25.96
N PRO A 66 4.79 24.95 -26.70
CA PRO A 66 5.92 24.11 -26.33
C PRO A 66 7.22 24.92 -26.19
N ALA A 67 8.06 24.54 -25.23
CA ALA A 67 9.40 25.12 -25.10
C ALA A 67 10.29 24.69 -26.28
N PRO A 68 11.26 25.53 -26.70
CA PRO A 68 12.24 25.13 -27.70
C PRO A 68 13.08 23.95 -27.23
N ALA A 69 13.63 23.19 -28.18
CA ALA A 69 14.54 22.09 -27.89
C ALA A 69 15.76 22.59 -27.12
N ALA A 70 16.24 21.78 -26.17
CA ALA A 70 17.46 22.10 -25.42
C ALA A 70 18.68 22.05 -26.35
N ASP A 71 19.70 22.86 -26.04
CA ASP A 71 20.99 22.77 -26.73
C ASP A 71 21.65 21.40 -26.48
N ARG A 72 22.49 20.94 -27.42
CA ARG A 72 23.10 19.60 -27.37
C ARG A 72 23.87 19.35 -26.07
N ARG A 73 24.55 20.36 -25.52
CA ARG A 73 25.34 20.23 -24.29
C ARG A 73 24.44 20.06 -23.06
N THR A 74 23.35 20.80 -22.99
CA THR A 74 22.32 20.63 -21.96
C THR A 74 21.62 19.29 -22.11
N LEU A 75 21.34 18.86 -23.33
CA LEU A 75 20.66 17.60 -23.63
C LEU A 75 21.44 16.39 -23.10
N ILE A 76 22.73 16.24 -23.45
CA ILE A 76 23.55 15.12 -22.94
C ILE A 76 23.63 15.13 -21.42
N ARG A 77 23.78 16.31 -20.80
CA ARG A 77 23.86 16.41 -19.33
C ARG A 77 22.58 15.91 -18.67
N ARG A 78 21.41 16.31 -19.17
CA ARG A 78 20.11 15.87 -18.63
C ARG A 78 19.93 14.36 -18.78
N VAL A 79 20.14 13.86 -20.00
CA VAL A 79 19.94 12.44 -20.31
C VAL A 79 20.87 11.54 -19.50
N CYS A 80 22.15 11.90 -19.31
CA CYS A 80 23.05 11.13 -18.47
C CYS A 80 22.61 11.12 -16.99
N LEU A 81 22.17 12.26 -16.45
CA LEU A 81 21.66 12.33 -15.08
C LEU A 81 20.35 11.55 -14.91
N ASP A 82 19.47 11.60 -15.90
CA ASP A 82 18.19 10.90 -15.85
C ASP A 82 18.39 9.38 -15.93
N LEU A 83 19.17 8.91 -16.91
CA LEU A 83 19.36 7.48 -17.16
C LEU A 83 20.36 6.82 -16.21
N THR A 84 21.44 7.50 -15.84
CA THR A 84 22.54 6.91 -15.04
C THR A 84 22.75 7.56 -13.68
N GLY A 85 22.10 8.70 -13.39
CA GLY A 85 22.30 9.44 -12.14
C GLY A 85 23.63 10.20 -12.07
N LEU A 86 24.45 10.16 -13.13
CA LEU A 86 25.80 10.73 -13.14
C LEU A 86 25.95 11.79 -14.24
N PRO A 87 26.78 12.82 -14.01
CA PRO A 87 27.14 13.74 -15.07
C PRO A 87 27.96 13.03 -16.16
N PRO A 88 27.85 13.45 -17.43
CA PRO A 88 28.66 12.88 -18.52
C PRO A 88 30.14 13.19 -18.33
N ALA A 89 31.01 12.26 -18.74
CA ALA A 89 32.45 12.49 -18.80
C ALA A 89 32.80 13.49 -19.93
N PRO A 90 33.88 14.28 -19.81
CA PRO A 90 34.29 15.22 -20.85
C PRO A 90 34.38 14.60 -22.25
N GLU A 91 34.91 13.38 -22.34
CA GLU A 91 35.10 12.65 -23.60
C GLU A 91 33.75 12.26 -24.23
N GLN A 92 32.75 11.93 -23.40
CA GLN A 92 31.39 11.63 -23.87
C GLN A 92 30.69 12.88 -24.40
N ILE A 93 30.93 14.04 -23.78
CA ILE A 93 30.42 15.33 -24.27
C ILE A 93 31.02 15.63 -25.63
N THR A 94 32.35 15.59 -25.76
CA THR A 94 33.02 15.85 -27.04
C THR A 94 32.56 14.87 -28.11
N SER A 95 32.54 13.57 -27.83
CA SER A 95 32.05 12.55 -28.78
C SER A 95 30.61 12.78 -29.24
N PHE A 96 29.73 13.27 -28.37
CA PHE A 96 28.35 13.57 -28.76
C PHE A 96 28.23 14.91 -29.49
N LEU A 97 29.03 15.91 -29.16
CA LEU A 97 28.98 17.21 -29.84
C LEU A 97 29.57 17.14 -31.25
N ASP A 98 30.57 16.29 -31.46
CA ASP A 98 31.26 16.12 -32.74
C ASP A 98 30.57 15.10 -33.67
N ASP A 99 29.53 14.40 -33.18
CA ASP A 99 28.76 13.45 -33.98
C ASP A 99 27.58 14.14 -34.69
N ASP A 100 27.79 14.45 -35.97
CA ASP A 100 26.78 15.05 -36.86
C ASP A 100 25.84 14.02 -37.51
N SER A 101 25.94 12.73 -37.14
CA SER A 101 25.03 11.72 -37.68
C SER A 101 23.57 11.99 -37.25
N PRO A 102 22.58 11.72 -38.13
CA PRO A 102 21.17 11.97 -37.81
C PRO A 102 20.66 11.12 -36.64
N ASP A 103 21.36 10.03 -36.30
CA ASP A 103 21.09 9.08 -35.22
C ASP A 103 22.05 9.23 -34.02
N ALA A 104 22.79 10.34 -33.93
CA ALA A 104 23.75 10.59 -32.84
C ALA A 104 23.11 10.54 -31.45
N TYR A 105 21.85 10.97 -31.34
CA TYR A 105 21.11 10.97 -30.07
C TYR A 105 20.71 9.55 -29.67
N GLU A 106 20.17 8.77 -30.59
CA GLU A 106 19.79 7.37 -30.40
C GLU A 106 21.01 6.54 -29.99
N LYS A 107 22.15 6.70 -30.68
CA LYS A 107 23.42 6.06 -30.29
C LYS A 107 23.89 6.43 -28.88
N LEU A 108 23.66 7.68 -28.45
CA LEU A 108 23.94 8.09 -27.07
C LEU A 108 23.02 7.35 -26.09
N ILE A 109 21.72 7.30 -26.38
CA ILE A 109 20.73 6.61 -25.54
C ILE A 109 21.05 5.13 -25.41
N ASP A 110 21.32 4.43 -26.52
CA ASP A 110 21.64 3.00 -26.53
C ASP A 110 22.87 2.71 -25.64
N ARG A 111 23.95 3.50 -25.78
CA ARG A 111 25.13 3.37 -24.92
C ARG A 111 24.83 3.58 -23.44
N LEU A 112 23.88 4.47 -23.10
CA LEU A 112 23.51 4.74 -21.72
C LEU A 112 22.62 3.63 -21.15
N LEU A 113 21.71 3.08 -21.95
CA LEU A 113 20.85 1.96 -21.55
C LEU A 113 21.64 0.65 -21.38
N ASP A 114 22.67 0.44 -22.21
CA ASP A 114 23.58 -0.71 -22.09
C ASP A 114 24.54 -0.62 -20.90
N SER A 115 24.65 0.55 -20.27
CA SER A 115 25.51 0.75 -19.10
C SER A 115 24.91 0.05 -17.87
N PRO A 116 25.71 -0.68 -17.05
CA PRO A 116 25.20 -1.28 -15.81
C PRO A 116 24.63 -0.25 -14.82
N ARG A 117 25.07 1.01 -14.95
CA ARG A 117 24.63 2.17 -14.15
C ARG A 117 23.16 2.53 -14.41
N TYR A 118 22.63 2.18 -15.58
CA TYR A 118 21.21 2.35 -15.86
C TYR A 118 20.37 1.56 -14.87
N GLY A 119 20.66 0.26 -14.70
CA GLY A 119 19.97 -0.59 -13.73
C GLY A 119 20.15 -0.13 -12.29
N GLU A 120 21.33 0.39 -11.92
CA GLU A 120 21.56 0.98 -10.59
C GLU A 120 20.66 2.20 -10.35
N ARG A 121 20.56 3.10 -11.34
CA ARG A 121 19.71 4.30 -11.27
C ARG A 121 18.23 3.94 -11.18
N GLN A 122 17.75 3.05 -12.05
CA GLN A 122 16.34 2.64 -12.04
C GLN A 122 16.00 1.84 -10.78
N ALA A 123 16.90 0.96 -10.34
CA ALA A 123 16.72 0.21 -9.11
C ALA A 123 16.63 1.11 -7.89
N THR A 124 17.38 2.22 -7.83
CA THR A 124 17.29 3.17 -6.70
C THR A 124 15.84 3.67 -6.53
N LEU A 125 15.21 4.11 -7.63
CA LEU A 125 13.82 4.58 -7.61
C LEU A 125 12.85 3.47 -7.18
N TRP A 126 13.09 2.24 -7.63
CA TRP A 126 12.27 1.09 -7.24
C TRP A 126 12.45 0.73 -5.76
N LEU A 127 13.69 0.71 -5.28
CA LEU A 127 14.05 0.32 -3.92
C LEU A 127 13.51 1.31 -2.89
N ASP A 128 13.57 2.60 -3.20
CA ASP A 128 12.91 3.64 -2.39
C ASP A 128 11.40 3.40 -2.30
N LEU A 129 10.78 3.07 -3.44
CA LEU A 129 9.35 2.85 -3.53
C LEU A 129 8.88 1.64 -2.72
N VAL A 130 9.64 0.55 -2.74
CA VAL A 130 9.34 -0.67 -1.99
C VAL A 130 9.87 -0.65 -0.55
N ARG A 131 10.42 0.49 -0.11
CA ARG A 131 10.97 0.71 1.24
C ARG A 131 12.06 -0.30 1.59
N TYR A 132 12.91 -0.56 0.61
CA TYR A 132 14.09 -1.37 0.81
C TYR A 132 14.98 -0.76 1.90
N ALA A 133 15.46 -1.59 2.80
CA ALA A 133 16.48 -1.23 3.77
C ALA A 133 17.32 -2.46 4.10
N ASP A 134 18.62 -2.24 4.33
CA ASP A 134 19.55 -3.27 4.83
C ASP A 134 19.33 -3.59 6.31
N SER A 135 18.41 -2.87 6.98
CA SER A 135 18.02 -3.06 8.37
C SER A 135 16.50 -2.93 8.54
N ASP A 136 15.99 -3.16 9.75
CA ASP A 136 14.55 -3.07 10.04
C ASP A 136 14.02 -1.62 10.05
N GLY A 137 14.91 -0.63 10.21
CA GLY A 137 14.58 0.80 10.08
C GLY A 137 13.57 1.30 11.11
N TYR A 138 13.36 0.56 12.20
CA TYR A 138 12.34 0.85 13.22
C TYR A 138 12.82 0.43 14.60
N LYS A 139 12.43 1.18 15.65
CA LYS A 139 12.75 0.98 17.09
C LYS A 139 14.03 0.17 17.40
N SER A 140 13.95 -1.15 17.31
CA SER A 140 15.10 -2.07 17.38
C SER A 140 15.60 -2.35 15.97
N ASP A 141 16.55 -1.55 15.51
CA ASP A 141 17.06 -1.58 14.15
C ASP A 141 18.06 -2.73 13.95
N HIS A 142 17.54 -3.93 13.66
CA HIS A 142 18.38 -5.08 13.38
C HIS A 142 18.80 -5.12 11.92
N TYR A 143 20.01 -5.63 11.68
CA TYR A 143 20.51 -5.85 10.33
C TYR A 143 19.76 -7.00 9.63
N ARG A 144 19.50 -6.84 8.32
CA ARG A 144 18.90 -7.84 7.44
C ARG A 144 19.98 -8.45 6.55
N PRO A 145 20.66 -9.54 6.97
CA PRO A 145 21.88 -10.02 6.33
C PRO A 145 21.73 -10.44 4.86
N GLU A 146 20.52 -10.79 4.44
CA GLU A 146 20.26 -11.27 3.07
C GLU A 146 19.54 -10.23 2.20
N ALA A 147 19.24 -9.02 2.72
CA ALA A 147 18.47 -8.00 2.00
C ALA A 147 19.15 -7.55 0.70
N TRP A 148 20.47 -7.40 0.72
CA TRP A 148 21.27 -6.99 -0.45
C TRP A 148 21.04 -7.84 -1.69
N ARG A 149 20.65 -9.12 -1.53
CA ARG A 149 20.34 -9.98 -2.68
C ARG A 149 19.15 -9.47 -3.48
N TYR A 150 18.14 -8.92 -2.80
CA TYR A 150 16.97 -8.33 -3.45
C TYR A 150 17.34 -7.06 -4.21
N ARG A 151 18.16 -6.18 -3.61
CA ARG A 151 18.72 -5.01 -4.32
C ARG A 151 19.41 -5.43 -5.61
N ASP A 152 20.32 -6.40 -5.52
CA ASP A 152 21.09 -6.85 -6.68
C ASP A 152 20.20 -7.53 -7.72
N TYR A 153 19.15 -8.26 -7.29
CA TYR A 153 18.14 -8.83 -8.19
C TYR A 153 17.37 -7.75 -8.96
N VAL A 154 16.98 -6.65 -8.30
CA VAL A 154 16.29 -5.53 -8.95
C VAL A 154 17.20 -4.85 -9.98
N ILE A 155 18.46 -4.57 -9.61
CA ILE A 155 19.47 -4.00 -10.52
C ILE A 155 19.65 -4.89 -11.75
N ARG A 156 19.85 -6.20 -11.56
CA ARG A 156 19.97 -7.16 -12.66
C ARG A 156 18.71 -7.18 -13.53
N SER A 157 17.53 -7.16 -12.94
CA SER A 157 16.26 -7.21 -13.68
C SER A 157 16.09 -6.02 -14.64
N PHE A 158 16.52 -4.81 -14.23
CA PHE A 158 16.53 -3.65 -15.13
C PHE A 158 17.60 -3.76 -16.21
N ASN A 159 18.83 -4.15 -15.86
CA ASN A 159 19.93 -4.28 -16.83
C ASN A 159 19.69 -5.38 -17.88
N THR A 160 18.97 -6.45 -17.53
CA THR A 160 18.61 -7.51 -18.48
C THR A 160 17.31 -7.22 -19.23
N ASN A 161 16.73 -6.02 -19.07
CA ASN A 161 15.43 -5.64 -19.63
C ASN A 161 14.33 -6.70 -19.38
N LYS A 162 14.23 -7.16 -18.12
CA LYS A 162 13.26 -8.20 -17.75
C LYS A 162 11.84 -7.71 -18.04
N PRO A 163 10.99 -8.52 -18.71
CA PRO A 163 9.60 -8.16 -18.94
C PRO A 163 8.90 -7.77 -17.64
N TYR A 164 8.26 -6.61 -17.66
CA TYR A 164 7.67 -6.00 -16.47
C TYR A 164 6.66 -6.92 -15.76
N ASP A 165 5.85 -7.63 -16.54
CA ASP A 165 4.86 -8.60 -16.06
C ASP A 165 5.51 -9.81 -15.36
N ARG A 166 6.69 -10.24 -15.81
CA ARG A 166 7.49 -11.29 -15.15
C ARG A 166 8.12 -10.73 -13.86
N PHE A 167 8.72 -9.55 -13.93
CA PHE A 167 9.34 -8.88 -12.78
C PHE A 167 8.37 -8.68 -11.61
N VAL A 168 7.13 -8.26 -11.89
CA VAL A 168 6.09 -8.12 -10.86
C VAL A 168 5.61 -9.48 -10.36
N ARG A 169 5.39 -10.47 -11.25
CA ARG A 169 4.95 -11.81 -10.84
C ARG A 169 5.96 -12.50 -9.92
N GLU A 170 7.26 -12.40 -10.22
CA GLU A 170 8.32 -12.96 -9.38
C GLU A 170 8.33 -12.32 -7.98
N GLN A 171 8.02 -11.03 -7.86
CA GLN A 171 7.95 -10.36 -6.55
C GLN A 171 6.74 -10.75 -5.70
N LEU A 172 5.60 -11.05 -6.34
CA LEU A 172 4.37 -11.40 -5.62
C LEU A 172 4.27 -12.89 -5.31
N ALA A 173 4.84 -13.76 -6.14
CA ALA A 173 4.65 -15.20 -6.06
C ALA A 173 5.81 -16.01 -6.68
N GLY A 174 7.04 -15.48 -6.63
CA GLY A 174 8.22 -16.13 -7.22
C GLY A 174 8.49 -17.54 -6.71
N ASP A 175 8.18 -17.81 -5.44
CA ASP A 175 8.25 -19.14 -4.80
C ASP A 175 7.24 -20.15 -5.37
N GLU A 176 6.08 -19.67 -5.83
CA GLU A 176 5.00 -20.50 -6.38
C GLU A 176 5.09 -20.67 -7.91
N ILE A 177 5.46 -19.62 -8.65
CA ILE A 177 5.47 -19.65 -10.13
C ILE A 177 6.71 -20.32 -10.71
N ASP A 178 7.80 -20.40 -9.94
CA ASP A 178 9.08 -20.97 -10.38
C ASP A 178 9.85 -21.61 -9.21
N PRO A 179 9.28 -22.66 -8.59
CA PRO A 179 9.86 -23.30 -7.42
C PRO A 179 11.23 -23.91 -7.76
N GLY A 180 12.26 -23.47 -7.02
CA GLY A 180 13.66 -23.87 -7.24
C GLY A 180 14.50 -22.84 -7.98
N ASN A 181 13.89 -21.84 -8.61
CA ASN A 181 14.62 -20.71 -9.15
C ASN A 181 15.00 -19.73 -8.02
N ARG A 182 16.31 -19.59 -7.79
CA ARG A 182 16.84 -18.75 -6.72
C ARG A 182 16.52 -17.27 -6.91
N ASP A 183 16.54 -16.76 -8.14
CA ASP A 183 16.22 -15.35 -8.41
C ASP A 183 14.73 -15.08 -8.18
N ALA A 184 13.84 -16.00 -8.58
CA ALA A 184 12.41 -15.89 -8.29
C ALA A 184 12.15 -15.94 -6.78
N LEU A 185 12.86 -16.81 -6.04
CA LEU A 185 12.77 -16.83 -4.58
C LEU A 185 13.30 -15.54 -3.93
N ILE A 186 14.40 -14.97 -4.43
CA ILE A 186 14.93 -13.70 -3.93
C ILE A 186 13.90 -12.57 -4.18
N ALA A 187 13.22 -12.57 -5.33
CA ALA A 187 12.23 -11.57 -5.67
C ALA A 187 11.08 -11.48 -4.65
N THR A 188 10.68 -12.60 -4.03
CA THR A 188 9.60 -12.61 -3.02
C THR A 188 9.96 -11.85 -1.74
N MET A 189 11.22 -11.46 -1.57
CA MET A 189 11.63 -10.55 -0.49
C MET A 189 10.91 -9.20 -0.53
N PHE A 190 10.34 -8.81 -1.68
CA PHE A 190 9.39 -7.71 -1.81
C PHE A 190 8.31 -7.73 -0.71
N LEU A 191 7.78 -8.91 -0.37
CA LEU A 191 6.73 -9.10 0.65
C LEU A 191 7.22 -8.95 2.09
N ARG A 192 8.53 -8.74 2.29
CA ARG A 192 9.19 -8.71 3.60
C ARG A 192 9.76 -7.34 3.97
N HIS A 193 9.60 -6.32 3.11
CA HIS A 193 10.16 -5.01 3.39
C HIS A 193 9.44 -4.22 4.48
N TRP A 194 8.15 -4.50 4.74
CA TRP A 194 7.41 -3.84 5.82
C TRP A 194 8.01 -4.13 7.21
N ILE A 195 7.74 -3.21 8.14
CA ILE A 195 8.17 -3.30 9.54
C ILE A 195 7.56 -4.54 10.20
N TYR A 196 8.41 -5.45 10.64
CA TYR A 196 8.01 -6.60 11.45
C TYR A 196 8.57 -6.46 12.86
N GLU A 197 7.69 -6.31 13.84
CA GLU A 197 8.07 -6.17 15.24
C GLU A 197 7.67 -7.42 16.02
N TYR A 198 8.69 -8.20 16.39
CA TYR A 198 8.54 -9.52 17.02
C TYR A 198 7.85 -9.49 18.39
N ASN A 199 7.83 -8.34 19.07
CA ASN A 199 7.27 -8.18 20.42
C ASN A 199 5.84 -7.61 20.42
N GLN A 200 5.22 -7.43 19.25
CA GLN A 200 3.83 -6.96 19.15
C GLN A 200 2.88 -7.97 19.79
N ARG A 201 2.04 -7.49 20.71
CA ARG A 201 1.04 -8.33 21.40
C ARG A 201 -0.16 -8.64 20.51
N ASP A 202 -0.52 -7.71 19.63
CA ASP A 202 -1.61 -7.87 18.66
C ASP A 202 -1.04 -8.31 17.30
N VAL A 203 -0.74 -9.60 17.22
CA VAL A 203 -0.19 -10.23 15.99
C VAL A 203 -1.17 -10.12 14.83
N GLU A 204 -2.48 -10.13 15.10
CA GLU A 204 -3.49 -10.08 14.05
C GLU A 204 -3.55 -8.70 13.39
N THR A 205 -3.52 -7.63 14.19
CA THR A 205 -3.48 -6.26 13.65
C THR A 205 -2.18 -6.01 12.88
N GLN A 206 -1.03 -6.43 13.42
CA GLN A 206 0.24 -6.29 12.70
C GLN A 206 0.21 -7.00 11.34
N TRP A 207 -0.31 -8.22 11.29
CA TRP A 207 -0.44 -8.96 10.04
C TRP A 207 -1.38 -8.27 9.04
N ARG A 208 -2.51 -7.72 9.52
CA ARG A 208 -3.41 -6.93 8.67
C ARG A 208 -2.74 -5.67 8.15
N ASP A 209 -1.90 -5.01 8.94
CA ASP A 209 -1.18 -3.81 8.52
C ASP A 209 -0.14 -4.12 7.44
N ILE A 210 0.62 -5.22 7.60
CA ILE A 210 1.54 -5.74 6.56
C ILE A 210 0.77 -6.02 5.26
N LEU A 211 -0.34 -6.76 5.35
CA LEU A 211 -1.18 -7.09 4.19
C LEU A 211 -1.88 -5.87 3.59
N ALA A 212 -2.11 -4.82 4.36
CA ALA A 212 -2.68 -3.56 3.85
C ALA A 212 -1.62 -2.68 3.20
N ASP A 213 -0.34 -2.85 3.52
CA ASP A 213 0.75 -2.10 2.91
C ASP A 213 1.19 -2.67 1.55
N VAL A 214 1.30 -3.99 1.39
CA VAL A 214 1.67 -4.60 0.09
C VAL A 214 0.80 -4.05 -1.07
N PRO A 215 -0.53 -3.90 -0.92
CA PRO A 215 -1.38 -3.29 -1.93
C PRO A 215 -1.33 -1.75 -1.98
N LYS A 216 -0.65 -1.06 -1.06
CA LYS A 216 -0.38 0.39 -1.15
C LYS A 216 0.93 0.67 -1.89
N THR A 217 1.93 -0.18 -1.70
CA THR A 217 3.20 -0.13 -2.43
C THR A 217 3.06 -0.71 -3.84
N SER A 218 2.30 -1.80 -4.01
CA SER A 218 2.06 -2.50 -5.30
C SER A 218 1.45 -1.64 -6.43
N PRO A 219 0.46 -0.76 -6.23
CA PRO A 219 -0.11 0.03 -7.32
C PRO A 219 0.81 1.15 -7.78
N VAL A 220 1.61 1.72 -6.87
CA VAL A 220 2.62 2.71 -7.25
C VAL A 220 3.76 2.03 -8.02
N THR A 221 4.08 0.77 -7.70
CA THR A 221 5.00 -0.07 -8.49
C THR A 221 4.39 -0.51 -9.82
N CYS A 222 3.09 -0.85 -9.89
CA CYS A 222 2.30 -1.15 -11.10
C CYS A 222 2.25 0.00 -12.12
N PHE A 223 2.41 1.23 -11.66
CA PHE A 223 2.38 2.46 -12.47
C PHE A 223 3.70 3.25 -12.37
N TRP A 224 4.82 2.54 -12.26
CA TRP A 224 6.16 3.15 -12.13
C TRP A 224 6.48 4.16 -13.24
N ALA A 225 6.07 3.90 -14.50
CA ALA A 225 6.21 4.83 -15.62
C ALA A 225 5.51 6.20 -15.42
N TRP A 226 4.52 6.26 -14.52
CA TRP A 226 3.76 7.49 -14.23
C TRP A 226 4.33 8.27 -13.04
N ALA A 227 4.97 7.59 -12.09
CA ALA A 227 5.56 8.21 -10.90
C ALA A 227 6.87 8.96 -11.20
N CYS A 228 7.68 8.47 -12.15
CA CYS A 228 8.98 9.07 -12.46
C CYS A 228 8.92 10.40 -13.22
N ASN A 229 7.76 10.80 -13.77
CA ASN A 229 7.57 12.07 -14.49
C ASN A 229 6.76 13.12 -13.71
N VAL A 230 6.44 12.87 -12.43
CA VAL A 230 5.74 13.82 -11.58
C VAL A 230 6.60 14.06 -10.34
N PRO A 231 7.17 15.26 -10.15
CA PRO A 231 8.02 15.58 -9.00
C PRO A 231 7.32 15.47 -7.63
N ASP A 232 6.04 15.14 -7.61
CA ASP A 232 5.20 15.18 -6.42
C ASP A 232 3.97 14.27 -6.55
N ALA A 233 4.20 12.95 -6.61
CA ALA A 233 3.12 11.95 -6.68
C ALA A 233 2.29 11.85 -5.38
N THR A 234 2.78 12.42 -4.27
CA THR A 234 2.05 12.50 -2.99
C THR A 234 1.10 13.70 -2.93
N THR A 235 1.42 14.79 -3.65
CA THR A 235 0.73 16.08 -3.51
C THR A 235 -0.09 16.47 -4.75
N THR A 236 -0.04 15.70 -5.84
CA THR A 236 -0.91 15.95 -7.00
C THR A 236 -2.38 15.67 -6.67
N SER A 237 -3.15 16.76 -6.61
CA SER A 237 -4.59 16.87 -6.35
C SER A 237 -5.49 16.28 -7.46
N SER A 238 -4.92 15.55 -8.41
CA SER A 238 -5.68 14.84 -9.44
C SER A 238 -6.40 13.65 -8.81
N THR A 239 -7.70 13.82 -8.52
CA THR A 239 -8.62 12.80 -7.99
C THR A 239 -8.59 11.51 -8.82
N ARG A 240 -8.23 11.59 -10.10
CA ARG A 240 -8.11 10.45 -11.02
C ARG A 240 -6.93 9.54 -10.66
N SER A 241 -5.78 10.09 -10.35
CA SER A 241 -4.56 9.31 -10.07
C SER A 241 -4.66 8.55 -8.75
N ARG A 242 -5.19 9.23 -7.71
CA ARG A 242 -5.52 8.59 -6.43
C ARG A 242 -6.52 7.45 -6.59
N SER A 243 -7.53 7.58 -7.46
CA SER A 243 -8.49 6.48 -7.62
C SER A 243 -7.99 5.33 -8.51
N VAL A 244 -7.01 5.51 -9.41
CA VAL A 244 -6.38 4.38 -10.14
C VAL A 244 -5.64 3.49 -9.13
N ILE A 245 -4.88 4.13 -8.24
CA ILE A 245 -4.20 3.47 -7.12
C ILE A 245 -5.21 2.78 -6.20
N ILE A 246 -6.36 3.39 -5.91
CA ILE A 246 -7.43 2.77 -5.10
C ILE A 246 -8.09 1.58 -5.82
N ILE A 247 -8.23 1.58 -7.14
CA ILE A 247 -8.76 0.43 -7.90
C ILE A 247 -7.74 -0.70 -7.92
N GLY A 248 -6.47 -0.37 -8.20
CA GLY A 248 -5.36 -1.31 -8.12
C GLY A 248 -5.25 -1.92 -6.73
N TYR A 249 -5.33 -1.09 -5.69
CA TYR A 249 -5.47 -1.46 -4.28
C TYR A 249 -6.67 -2.38 -4.08
N ARG A 250 -7.90 -2.02 -4.48
CA ARG A 250 -9.10 -2.86 -4.28
C ARG A 250 -9.05 -4.19 -5.06
N ARG A 251 -8.39 -4.23 -6.22
CA ARG A 251 -8.17 -5.46 -7.01
C ARG A 251 -7.06 -6.34 -6.43
N SER A 252 -5.96 -5.74 -5.96
CA SER A 252 -4.83 -6.43 -5.32
C SER A 252 -5.16 -6.87 -3.89
N SER A 253 -5.81 -6.02 -3.10
CA SER A 253 -6.43 -6.38 -1.82
C SER A 253 -7.45 -7.51 -1.97
N ARG A 254 -8.09 -7.74 -3.11
CA ARG A 254 -8.92 -8.95 -3.28
C ARG A 254 -8.10 -10.23 -3.39
N HIS A 255 -6.84 -10.13 -3.83
CA HIS A 255 -5.89 -11.23 -3.91
C HIS A 255 -5.22 -11.49 -2.55
N TYR A 256 -4.80 -10.42 -1.85
CA TYR A 256 -4.11 -10.48 -0.54
C TYR A 256 -5.04 -10.57 0.66
N CYS A 257 -6.20 -9.91 0.64
CA CYS A 257 -7.27 -10.35 1.53
C CYS A 257 -7.57 -11.76 1.10
N ARG A 258 -7.45 -12.69 2.04
CA ARG A 258 -8.09 -13.99 1.99
C ARG A 258 -9.61 -13.77 1.97
N ALA A 259 -10.12 -13.15 0.92
CA ALA A 259 -11.40 -13.50 0.38
C ALA A 259 -11.21 -14.91 -0.18
N THR A 260 -11.10 -15.88 0.74
CA THR A 260 -11.94 -17.07 0.60
C THR A 260 -13.23 -16.56 -0.03
N ARG A 261 -13.71 -17.21 -1.10
CA ARG A 261 -15.11 -17.10 -1.49
C ARG A 261 -15.95 -17.56 -0.31
N CYS A 262 -15.95 -16.80 0.78
CA CYS A 262 -16.89 -16.85 1.85
C CYS A 262 -18.13 -16.33 1.15
N ARG A 263 -18.88 -17.26 0.57
CA ARG A 263 -20.32 -17.07 0.42
C ARG A 263 -20.77 -16.59 1.79
N LEU A 264 -21.02 -15.29 1.91
CA LEU A 264 -21.60 -14.73 3.12
C LEU A 264 -22.87 -15.54 3.35
N ALA A 265 -22.87 -16.32 4.42
CA ALA A 265 -23.96 -17.24 4.67
C ALA A 265 -25.26 -16.43 4.74
N LEU A 266 -26.20 -16.73 3.84
CA LEU A 266 -27.54 -16.15 3.86
C LEU A 266 -28.15 -16.35 5.25
N PHE A 267 -29.03 -15.45 5.70
CA PHE A 267 -29.67 -15.52 7.02
C PHE A 267 -30.13 -16.94 7.43
N PRO A 268 -30.78 -17.74 6.55
CA PRO A 268 -31.19 -19.11 6.89
C PRO A 268 -30.01 -20.05 7.21
N GLN A 269 -28.88 -19.89 6.51
CA GLN A 269 -27.67 -20.69 6.72
C GLN A 269 -26.97 -20.32 8.03
N ARG A 270 -26.91 -19.03 8.38
CA ARG A 270 -26.42 -18.56 9.69
C ARG A 270 -27.27 -19.10 10.84
N SER A 271 -28.60 -19.02 10.73
CA SER A 271 -29.51 -19.55 11.75
C SER A 271 -29.39 -21.08 11.91
N LYS A 272 -29.15 -21.82 10.82
CA LYS A 272 -28.85 -23.26 10.88
C LYS A 272 -27.51 -23.53 11.57
N PHE A 273 -26.47 -22.75 11.26
CA PHE A 273 -25.17 -22.84 11.91
C PHE A 273 -25.27 -22.57 13.42
N PHE A 274 -25.91 -21.48 13.85
CA PHE A 274 -26.05 -21.15 15.27
C PHE A 274 -26.83 -22.21 16.05
N ARG A 275 -27.87 -22.81 15.45
CA ARG A 275 -28.59 -23.93 16.06
C ARG A 275 -27.69 -25.16 16.23
N LYS A 276 -26.95 -25.54 15.18
CA LYS A 276 -25.97 -26.64 15.26
C LYS A 276 -24.87 -26.36 16.27
N HIS A 277 -24.34 -25.15 16.28
CA HIS A 277 -23.29 -24.74 17.21
C HIS A 277 -23.79 -24.73 18.65
N LYS A 278 -25.03 -24.28 18.92
CA LYS A 278 -25.64 -24.35 20.25
C LYS A 278 -25.83 -25.79 20.72
N ALA A 279 -26.32 -26.66 19.83
CA ALA A 279 -26.46 -28.09 20.12
C ALA A 279 -25.10 -28.77 20.38
N TRP A 280 -24.11 -28.48 19.55
CA TRP A 280 -22.74 -28.95 19.73
C TRP A 280 -22.12 -28.42 21.03
N ALA A 281 -22.27 -27.13 21.33
CA ALA A 281 -21.74 -26.52 22.56
C ALA A 281 -22.39 -27.10 23.82
N ALA A 282 -23.69 -27.42 23.78
CA ALA A 282 -24.36 -28.13 24.86
C ALA A 282 -23.85 -29.57 24.99
N ALA A 283 -23.72 -30.29 23.87
CA ALA A 283 -23.25 -31.68 23.86
C ALA A 283 -21.78 -31.85 24.25
N THR A 284 -20.94 -30.83 24.01
CA THR A 284 -19.50 -30.87 24.30
C THR A 284 -19.10 -30.06 25.54
N GLY A 285 -20.06 -29.55 26.31
CA GLY A 285 -19.78 -28.69 27.47
C GLY A 285 -18.89 -29.35 28.52
N ASP A 286 -19.07 -30.65 28.77
CA ASP A 286 -18.28 -31.40 29.75
C ASP A 286 -16.85 -31.63 29.29
N ILE A 287 -16.67 -32.05 28.03
CA ILE A 287 -15.36 -32.24 27.41
C ILE A 287 -14.59 -30.92 27.38
N ARG A 288 -15.26 -29.81 27.04
CA ARG A 288 -14.63 -28.49 27.02
C ARG A 288 -14.22 -28.02 28.41
N ARG A 289 -15.02 -28.29 29.44
CA ARG A 289 -14.62 -28.03 30.83
C ARG A 289 -13.42 -28.86 31.27
N GLN A 290 -13.34 -30.13 30.85
CA GLN A 290 -12.17 -30.97 31.10
C GLN A 290 -10.93 -30.47 30.37
N LEU A 291 -11.09 -30.06 29.10
CA LEU A 291 -10.02 -29.46 28.30
C LEU A 291 -9.52 -28.15 28.93
N ASP A 292 -10.44 -27.26 29.32
CA ASP A 292 -10.13 -26.02 30.02
C ASP A 292 -9.41 -26.28 31.35
N ALA A 293 -9.79 -27.32 32.10
CA ALA A 293 -9.12 -27.70 33.35
C ALA A 293 -7.67 -28.19 33.14
N ILE A 294 -7.35 -28.74 31.96
CA ILE A 294 -6.00 -29.17 31.56
C ILE A 294 -5.20 -27.99 30.99
N GLU A 295 -5.83 -27.18 30.15
CA GLU A 295 -5.18 -26.07 29.44
C GLU A 295 -4.95 -24.86 30.36
N GLN A 296 -5.89 -24.51 31.24
CA GLN A 296 -5.79 -23.33 32.11
C GLN A 296 -4.54 -23.33 32.98
N PRO A 297 -4.18 -24.42 33.70
CA PRO A 297 -2.94 -24.47 34.46
C PRO A 297 -1.71 -24.30 33.57
N ALA A 298 -1.69 -24.86 32.36
CA ALA A 298 -0.57 -24.74 31.43
C ALA A 298 -0.44 -23.32 30.86
N LEU A 299 -1.56 -22.66 30.55
CA LEU A 299 -1.62 -21.26 30.12
C LEU A 299 -1.19 -20.32 31.25
N LEU A 300 -1.63 -20.57 32.48
CA LEU A 300 -1.24 -19.81 33.68
C LEU A 300 0.22 -20.04 34.07
N LYS A 301 0.76 -21.24 33.80
CA LYS A 301 2.18 -21.58 34.00
C LYS A 301 3.08 -20.96 32.91
N LYS A 302 2.58 -20.77 31.68
CA LYS A 302 3.29 -19.95 30.67
C LYS A 302 3.17 -18.43 30.95
N ASN A 303 2.19 -18.02 31.74
CA ASN A 303 2.01 -16.64 32.22
C ASN A 303 2.85 -16.32 33.48
N HIS A 304 4.17 -16.58 33.45
CA HIS A 304 5.04 -16.24 34.56
C HIS A 304 5.58 -14.79 34.51
N ARG A 305 5.01 -13.97 35.41
CA ARG A 305 5.67 -13.01 36.32
C ARG A 305 6.44 -11.76 35.84
N ARG A 306 6.46 -11.38 34.56
CA ARG A 306 6.86 -9.99 34.17
C ARG A 306 5.78 -9.15 33.48
N GLY A 307 4.85 -9.75 32.73
CA GLY A 307 3.95 -8.98 31.86
C GLY A 307 2.76 -8.27 32.53
N PHE A 308 2.26 -8.79 33.67
CA PHE A 308 0.97 -8.35 34.22
C PHE A 308 1.06 -7.38 35.41
N ARG A 309 2.08 -7.51 36.27
CA ARG A 309 2.23 -6.62 37.45
C ARG A 309 2.76 -5.23 37.15
N GLN A 310 3.47 -5.04 36.04
CA GLN A 310 4.05 -3.75 35.68
C GLN A 310 2.99 -2.77 35.13
N VAL A 311 1.89 -3.29 34.56
CA VAL A 311 0.83 -2.48 33.94
C VAL A 311 -0.20 -1.98 34.97
N TYR A 312 -0.46 -2.74 36.05
CA TYR A 312 -1.47 -2.35 37.04
C TYR A 312 -0.93 -1.55 38.23
N ARG A 313 0.38 -1.48 38.43
CA ARG A 313 0.96 -0.71 39.55
C ARG A 313 1.07 0.80 39.28
N GLN A 314 0.94 1.23 38.02
CA GLN A 314 0.94 2.66 37.66
C GLN A 314 -0.46 3.30 37.67
N ASN A 315 -1.54 2.51 37.73
CA ASN A 315 -2.92 3.00 37.67
C ASN A 315 -3.72 2.88 38.98
N GLN A 316 -3.06 2.68 40.13
CA GLN A 316 -3.74 2.56 41.44
C GLN A 316 -3.41 3.68 42.45
N ASN A 317 -2.92 4.84 41.99
CA ASN A 317 -2.78 6.03 42.86
C ASN A 317 -4.08 6.85 43.04
N HIS A 318 -5.25 6.30 42.72
CA HIS A 318 -6.53 6.87 43.15
C HIS A 318 -7.40 5.80 43.82
N ASP A 319 -7.32 5.80 45.14
CA ASP A 319 -8.08 5.00 46.09
C ASP A 319 -9.44 5.64 46.39
N PRO A 320 -10.57 4.92 46.34
CA PRO A 320 -11.80 5.37 46.96
C PRO A 320 -12.37 4.30 47.90
N GLN A 321 -11.68 3.94 48.98
CA GLN A 321 -12.32 3.33 50.15
C GLN A 321 -11.77 3.85 51.50
N ALA A 322 -11.74 5.17 51.66
CA ALA A 322 -11.77 5.79 52.98
C ALA A 322 -13.18 6.34 53.25
N ALA A 323 -13.79 5.82 54.31
CA ALA A 323 -14.96 6.35 55.04
C ALA A 323 -16.35 6.17 54.42
N GLY A 324 -17.08 5.17 54.93
CA GLY A 324 -18.52 5.31 55.12
C GLY A 324 -18.80 6.34 56.22
N GLY A 325 -19.66 7.31 55.95
CA GLY A 325 -20.10 8.33 56.90
C GLY A 325 -21.23 9.20 56.35
N SER A 326 -22.37 9.14 57.04
CA SER A 326 -23.63 9.90 56.93
C SER A 326 -23.81 11.05 55.91
N HIS A 327 -25.02 11.06 55.36
CA HIS A 327 -25.93 12.21 55.18
C HIS A 327 -25.83 13.15 53.95
N ARG A 328 -27.03 13.25 53.33
CA ARG A 328 -27.65 14.38 52.60
C ARG A 328 -27.27 14.61 51.14
N ILE A 329 -28.27 14.38 50.29
CA ILE A 329 -28.47 15.06 49.00
C ILE A 329 -28.72 16.55 49.29
N PRO A 330 -28.08 17.47 48.55
CA PRO A 330 -28.88 18.53 47.95
C PRO A 330 -28.51 18.84 46.49
N ALA A 331 -29.43 19.61 45.91
CA ALA A 331 -29.69 19.92 44.51
C ALA A 331 -28.62 20.75 43.78
N ALA A 332 -28.84 20.79 42.46
CA ALA A 332 -28.24 21.65 41.45
C ALA A 332 -28.12 23.14 41.84
N ASP A 333 -27.06 23.82 41.35
CA ASP A 333 -27.22 25.07 40.60
C ASP A 333 -25.94 25.48 39.82
N ARG A 334 -26.19 26.05 38.63
CA ARG A 334 -25.45 27.10 37.87
C ARG A 334 -23.92 27.19 37.85
N GLY A 335 -23.38 27.34 36.62
CA GLY A 335 -22.56 28.54 36.32
C GLY A 335 -21.30 28.39 35.45
N VAL A 336 -21.42 28.81 34.17
CA VAL A 336 -20.57 29.82 33.50
C VAL A 336 -19.08 29.51 33.15
N VAL A 337 -18.84 29.44 31.83
CA VAL A 337 -17.84 30.16 30.98
C VAL A 337 -16.36 30.17 31.39
N GLY A 338 -15.47 29.95 30.41
CA GLY A 338 -14.13 30.57 30.44
C GLY A 338 -13.10 29.94 29.52
N ALA A 339 -12.88 30.59 28.38
CA ALA A 339 -11.87 30.26 27.38
C ALA A 339 -10.44 30.70 27.78
N ALA A 340 -9.46 30.07 27.11
CA ALA A 340 -8.14 30.58 26.73
C ALA A 340 -7.12 30.97 27.82
N VAL A 341 -5.88 30.50 27.67
CA VAL A 341 -4.75 31.24 27.08
C VAL A 341 -3.45 30.45 27.31
N TRP A 342 -2.60 30.48 26.29
CA TRP A 342 -1.23 29.99 26.21
C TRP A 342 -0.30 30.34 27.39
N ARG A 343 0.64 29.44 27.69
CA ARG A 343 2.08 29.72 27.67
C ARG A 343 2.86 28.47 27.32
#